data_AF-A0A4D6XF31-F1
#
_entry.id   AF-A0A4D6XF31-F1
#
_cell.length_a   1.000
_cell.length_b   1.000
_cell.length_c   1.000
_cell.angle_alpha   90.00
_cell.angle_beta   90.00
_cell.angle_gamma   90.00
#
_symmetry.space_group_name_H-M   'P 1'
#
loop_
_entity.id
_entity.type
_entity.pdbx_description
1 polymer ?
#
loop_
_entity_poly.entity_id
_entity_poly.type
_entity_poly.pdbx_seq_one_letter_code
_entity_poly.pdbx_strand_id
1 'polypeptide(L)'
;MIKLTVSRTDNNDDESNLPSRFFPSAGLGHGWFQLDPAGEELPTHDELGWALQKWDDDCLLKEYDSATGKGQFVIVDWYAPAPGSVIELRLERDMNLVELPADDGE
;
A
#
# COMPACT_ATOMS: atom_id res chain seq x y z
N MET A 1 2.50 5.94 12.39
CA MET A 1 1.43 5.38 11.50
C MET A 1 1.06 6.39 10.43
N ILE A 2 0.72 5.96 9.21
CA ILE A 2 0.31 6.86 8.11
C ILE A 2 -1.05 6.48 7.55
N LYS A 3 -1.76 7.46 6.99
CA LYS A 3 -3.05 7.25 6.33
C LYS A 3 -2.90 7.42 4.84
N LEU A 4 -3.37 6.42 4.10
CA LEU A 4 -3.40 6.39 2.64
C LEU A 4 -4.85 6.50 2.21
N THR A 5 -5.19 7.56 1.48
CA THR A 5 -6.54 7.73 0.92
C THR A 5 -6.54 7.33 -0.54
N VAL A 6 -7.37 6.36 -0.90
CA VAL A 6 -7.53 5.96 -2.31
C VAL A 6 -8.29 7.06 -3.04
N SER A 7 -7.67 7.63 -4.07
CA SER A 7 -8.28 8.69 -4.88
C SER A 7 -8.99 8.15 -6.11
N ARG A 8 -8.46 7.07 -6.70
CA ARG A 8 -9.02 6.44 -7.91
C ARG A 8 -8.69 4.97 -7.91
N THR A 9 -9.58 4.17 -8.48
CA THR A 9 -9.33 2.75 -8.78
C THR A 9 -9.53 2.48 -10.26
N ASP A 10 -8.78 1.54 -10.77
CA ASP A 10 -8.99 0.86 -12.04
C ASP A 10 -8.96 -0.64 -11.73
N ASN A 11 -10.11 -1.12 -11.29
CA ASN A 11 -10.39 -2.52 -11.22
C ASN A 11 -10.91 -2.84 -12.61
N ASN A 12 -10.24 -3.74 -13.33
CA ASN A 12 -10.64 -4.13 -14.69
C ASN A 12 -11.97 -4.90 -14.62
N ASP A 13 -13.06 -4.18 -14.35
CA ASP A 13 -14.45 -4.60 -14.26
C ASP A 13 -15.08 -4.75 -15.66
N ASP A 14 -14.29 -4.52 -16.71
CA ASP A 14 -14.74 -4.65 -18.09
C ASP A 14 -15.02 -6.13 -18.39
N GLU A 15 -16.29 -6.50 -18.23
CA GLU A 15 -16.91 -7.79 -18.58
C GLU A 15 -16.63 -8.27 -20.02
N SER A 16 -15.96 -7.45 -20.83
CA SER A 16 -15.62 -7.72 -22.24
C SER A 16 -14.34 -8.53 -22.45
N ASN A 17 -13.49 -8.72 -21.43
CA ASN A 17 -12.28 -9.57 -21.53
C ASN A 17 -12.48 -10.91 -20.81
N LEU A 18 -12.41 -11.98 -21.59
CA LEU A 18 -12.98 -13.30 -21.31
C LEU A 18 -12.35 -14.20 -20.22
N PRO A 19 -11.21 -13.91 -19.53
CA PRO A 19 -10.78 -14.76 -18.41
C PRO A 19 -11.42 -14.41 -17.06
N SER A 20 -11.83 -13.16 -16.80
CA SER A 20 -12.36 -12.73 -15.48
C SER A 20 -13.78 -13.23 -15.17
N ARG A 21 -14.50 -13.74 -16.18
CA ARG A 21 -15.86 -14.26 -16.01
C ARG A 21 -15.91 -15.66 -15.38
N PHE A 22 -14.80 -16.39 -15.42
CA PHE A 22 -14.71 -17.76 -14.91
C PHE A 22 -14.10 -17.84 -13.50
N PHE A 23 -13.41 -16.78 -13.06
CA PHE A 23 -12.75 -16.69 -11.76
C PHE A 23 -12.98 -15.30 -11.17
N PRO A 24 -14.06 -15.07 -10.40
CA PRO A 24 -14.15 -13.88 -9.57
C PRO A 24 -12.91 -13.86 -8.66
N SER A 25 -12.20 -12.73 -8.63
CA SER A 25 -10.87 -12.52 -8.03
C SER A 25 -9.64 -12.62 -8.94
N ALA A 26 -9.68 -13.15 -10.17
CA ALA A 26 -8.49 -13.15 -11.06
C ALA A 26 -8.12 -11.77 -11.66
N GLY A 27 -8.61 -10.67 -11.06
CA GLY A 27 -8.37 -9.30 -11.50
C GLY A 27 -7.09 -8.71 -10.90
N LEU A 28 -6.52 -7.73 -11.59
CA LEU A 28 -5.52 -6.83 -11.01
C LEU A 28 -6.25 -5.55 -10.63
N GLY A 29 -6.30 -5.25 -9.33
CA GLY A 29 -6.90 -4.04 -8.82
C GLY A 29 -5.87 -2.93 -8.76
N HIS A 30 -5.95 -1.94 -9.63
CA HIS A 30 -5.06 -0.78 -9.57
C HIS A 30 -5.67 0.33 -8.71
N GLY A 31 -4.92 0.81 -7.73
CA GLY A 31 -5.35 1.90 -6.84
C GLY A 31 -4.37 3.07 -6.89
N TRP A 32 -4.86 4.26 -7.19
CA TRP A 32 -4.12 5.51 -6.98
C TRP A 32 -4.47 6.08 -5.64
N PHE A 33 -3.45 6.56 -4.94
CA PHE A 33 -3.61 7.05 -3.58
C PHE A 33 -2.87 8.35 -3.34
N GLN A 34 -3.27 8.99 -2.24
CA GLN A 34 -2.58 10.13 -1.66
C GLN A 34 -2.42 9.89 -0.17
N LEU A 35 -1.21 10.08 0.32
CA LEU A 35 -0.92 10.05 1.75
C LEU A 35 -1.41 11.34 2.41
N ASP A 36 -1.96 11.19 3.62
CA ASP A 36 -2.29 12.33 4.45
C ASP A 36 -1.00 12.88 5.10
N PRO A 37 -0.69 14.17 4.93
CA PRO A 37 0.47 14.78 5.55
C PRO A 37 0.21 14.94 7.06
N ALA A 38 0.48 13.90 7.83
CA ALA A 38 0.30 13.89 9.29
C ALA A 38 1.33 14.77 10.05
N GLY A 39 1.88 15.81 9.41
CA GLY A 39 2.91 16.70 9.95
C GLY A 39 4.32 16.10 10.02
N GLU A 40 4.49 14.82 9.67
CA GLU A 40 5.76 14.10 9.60
C GLU A 40 6.29 14.03 8.16
N GLU A 41 7.58 13.71 8.03
CA GLU A 41 8.20 13.42 6.74
C GLU A 41 7.49 12.24 6.07
N LEU A 42 7.16 12.39 4.79
CA LEU A 42 6.55 11.33 4.01
C LEU A 42 7.49 10.11 3.94
N PRO A 43 6.96 8.87 3.99
CA PRO A 43 7.79 7.66 3.94
C PRO A 43 8.60 7.62 2.64
N THR A 44 9.67 6.83 2.62
CA THR A 44 10.33 6.49 1.36
C THR A 44 9.54 5.42 0.59
N HIS A 45 9.89 5.22 -0.69
CA HIS A 45 9.27 4.19 -1.53
C HIS A 45 9.37 2.80 -0.91
N ASP A 46 10.54 2.43 -0.38
CA ASP A 46 10.78 1.12 0.23
C ASP A 46 9.85 0.93 1.45
N GLU A 47 9.83 1.90 2.35
CA GLU A 47 9.03 1.85 3.57
C GLU A 47 7.53 1.75 3.30
N LEU A 48 7.04 2.47 2.30
CA LEU A 48 5.66 2.38 1.88
C LEU A 48 5.36 1.03 1.23
N GLY A 49 6.28 0.48 0.44
CA GLY A 49 6.17 -0.84 -0.17
C GLY A 49 6.09 -1.96 0.86
N TRP A 50 6.93 -1.93 1.89
CA TRP A 50 6.87 -2.88 3.01
C TRP A 50 5.58 -2.73 3.82
N ALA A 51 5.16 -1.50 4.11
CA ALA A 51 3.95 -1.25 4.88
C ALA A 51 2.69 -1.72 4.14
N LEU A 52 2.64 -1.57 2.81
CA LEU A 52 1.56 -2.09 1.97
C LEU A 52 1.54 -3.63 1.95
N GLN A 53 2.69 -4.29 1.78
CA GLN A 53 2.77 -5.76 1.83
C GLN A 53 2.39 -6.33 3.21
N LYS A 54 2.73 -5.64 4.30
CA LYS A 54 2.28 -6.08 5.64
C LYS A 54 0.79 -5.84 5.88
N TRP A 55 0.21 -4.85 5.21
CA TRP A 55 -1.24 -4.63 5.26
C TRP A 55 -1.98 -5.72 4.49
N ASP A 56 -1.48 -6.06 3.30
CA ASP A 56 -2.04 -7.09 2.43
C ASP A 56 -0.90 -7.69 1.58
N ASP A 57 -0.69 -9.01 1.68
CA ASP A 57 0.46 -9.71 1.08
C ASP A 57 0.46 -9.61 -0.45
N ASP A 58 -0.73 -9.49 -1.05
CA ASP A 58 -0.95 -9.36 -2.48
C ASP A 58 -0.89 -7.89 -2.97
N CYS A 59 -0.66 -6.93 -2.08
CA CYS A 59 -0.56 -5.51 -2.40
C CYS A 59 0.89 -5.08 -2.67
N LEU A 60 1.15 -4.68 -3.92
CA LEU A 60 2.45 -4.23 -4.38
C LEU A 60 2.44 -2.73 -4.72
N LEU A 61 3.43 -2.01 -4.21
CA LEU A 61 3.66 -0.63 -4.59
C LEU A 61 4.23 -0.57 -6.02
N LYS A 62 3.58 0.20 -6.89
CA LYS A 62 4.00 0.39 -8.30
C LYS A 62 4.83 1.66 -8.46
N GLU A 63 4.24 2.77 -8.04
CA GLU A 63 4.81 4.10 -8.20
C GLU A 63 4.53 4.90 -6.95
N TYR A 64 5.49 5.73 -6.55
CA TYR A 64 5.31 6.61 -5.41
C TYR A 64 6.24 7.81 -5.52
N ASP A 65 5.65 8.99 -5.39
CA ASP A 65 6.32 10.27 -5.35
C ASP A 65 6.32 10.79 -3.90
N SER A 66 7.49 10.76 -3.26
CA SER A 66 7.66 11.17 -1.86
C SER A 66 7.58 12.69 -1.67
N ALA A 67 7.68 13.50 -2.73
CA ALA A 67 7.53 14.94 -2.66
C ALA A 67 6.08 15.37 -2.51
N THR A 68 5.15 14.65 -3.16
CA THR A 68 3.71 14.94 -3.16
C THR A 68 2.90 13.96 -2.33
N GLY A 69 3.48 12.82 -1.93
CA GLY A 69 2.80 11.76 -1.20
C GLY A 69 1.80 10.99 -2.05
N LYS A 70 1.91 11.06 -3.37
CA LYS A 70 0.99 10.39 -4.31
C LYS A 70 1.64 9.15 -4.88
N GLY A 71 0.84 8.13 -5.15
CA GLY A 71 1.35 6.92 -5.76
C GLY A 71 0.27 6.03 -6.32
N GLN A 72 0.72 4.87 -6.77
CA GLN A 72 -0.10 3.80 -7.29
C GLN A 72 0.33 2.47 -6.66
N PHE A 73 -0.64 1.67 -6.22
CA PHE A 73 -0.44 0.28 -5.84
C PHE A 73 -1.27 -0.62 -6.76
N VAL A 74 -0.94 -1.91 -6.76
CA VAL A 74 -1.71 -2.97 -7.40
C VAL A 74 -1.99 -4.04 -6.35
N ILE A 75 -3.22 -4.55 -6.30
CA ILE A 75 -3.56 -5.75 -5.55
C ILE A 75 -3.72 -6.89 -6.54
N VAL A 76 -2.95 -7.94 -6.33
CA VAL A 76 -3.00 -9.17 -7.13
C VAL A 76 -4.13 -10.05 -6.63
N ASP A 77 -4.82 -10.72 -7.55
CA ASP A 77 -5.96 -11.58 -7.24
C ASP A 77 -7.10 -10.90 -6.45
N TRP A 78 -7.14 -9.56 -6.45
CA TRP A 78 -8.16 -8.82 -5.70
C TRP A 78 -8.45 -7.44 -6.29
N TYR A 79 -9.51 -6.83 -5.78
CA TYR A 79 -9.95 -5.50 -6.16
C TYR A 79 -9.29 -4.43 -5.30
N ALA A 80 -8.84 -3.34 -5.92
CA ALA A 80 -8.40 -2.17 -5.19
C ALA A 80 -9.58 -1.58 -4.39
N PRO A 81 -9.36 -1.15 -3.14
CA PRO A 81 -10.39 -0.57 -2.31
C PRO A 81 -11.00 0.68 -2.95
N ALA A 82 -12.31 0.86 -2.80
CA ALA A 82 -13.05 1.92 -3.48
C ALA A 82 -12.46 3.33 -3.24
N PRO A 83 -12.58 4.25 -4.21
CA PRO A 83 -12.13 5.63 -4.02
C PRO A 83 -12.82 6.27 -2.81
N GLY A 84 -12.05 6.97 -1.99
CA GLY A 84 -12.46 7.50 -0.69
C GLY A 84 -12.16 6.58 0.49
N SER A 85 -11.73 5.34 0.25
CA SER A 85 -11.28 4.43 1.31
C SER A 85 -9.97 4.93 1.93
N VAL A 86 -9.87 4.80 3.26
CA VAL A 86 -8.67 5.15 4.02
C VAL A 86 -8.03 3.86 4.53
N ILE A 87 -6.76 3.66 4.18
CA ILE A 87 -5.94 2.55 4.62
C ILE A 87 -4.95 3.09 5.66
N GLU A 88 -4.95 2.50 6.85
CA GLU A 88 -4.01 2.86 7.92
C GLU A 88 -2.82 1.92 7.88
N LEU A 89 -1.64 2.46 7.52
CA LEU A 89 -0.41 1.69 7.39
C LEU A 89 0.52 1.94 8.58
N ARG A 90 1.15 0.88 9.06
CA ARG A 90 2.20 0.95 10.10
C ARG A 90 3.56 0.91 9.40
N LEU A 91 4.29 2.02 9.49
CA LEU A 91 5.66 2.11 8.95
C LEU A 91 6.62 1.38 9.88
N GLU A 92 7.67 0.74 9.34
CA GLU A 92 8.66 0.05 10.17
C GLU A 92 9.60 1.00 10.92
N ARG A 93 9.58 2.31 10.65
CA ARG A 93 10.20 3.32 11.53
C ARG A 93 9.69 3.21 12.97
N ASP A 94 8.42 2.83 13.17
CA ASP A 94 7.81 2.56 14.48
C ASP A 94 8.37 1.27 15.14
N MET A 95 8.96 0.34 14.38
CA MET A 95 9.44 -0.97 14.87
C MET A 95 10.93 -1.02 15.19
N ASN A 96 11.73 -0.02 14.81
CA ASN A 96 13.15 0.07 15.16
C ASN A 96 13.40 0.60 16.59
N LEU A 97 12.40 0.43 17.46
CA LEU A 97 12.50 0.67 18.90
C LEU A 97 12.42 -0.65 19.67
N VAL A 98 12.92 -1.75 19.09
CA VAL A 98 13.20 -2.98 19.82
C VAL A 98 14.69 -2.98 20.17
N GLU A 99 14.94 -2.49 21.39
CA GLU A 99 16.10 -2.68 22.26
C GLU A 99 17.27 -3.49 21.67
N LEU A 100 18.39 -2.80 21.40
CA LEU A 100 19.70 -3.44 21.35
C LEU A 100 19.90 -4.16 22.69
N PRO A 101 20.15 -5.48 22.75
CA PRO A 101 20.61 -6.07 23.98
C PRO A 101 21.91 -5.34 24.36
N ALA A 102 21.93 -4.80 25.58
CA ALA A 102 23.13 -4.24 26.15
C ALA A 102 24.23 -5.30 26.05
N ASP A 103 25.34 -4.90 25.44
CA ASP A 103 26.61 -5.61 25.40
C ASP A 103 26.99 -5.98 26.84
N ASP A 104 26.68 -7.22 27.26
CA ASP A 104 27.21 -7.78 28.49
C ASP A 104 28.53 -8.44 28.12
N GLY A 105 29.58 -7.61 28.14
CA GLY A 105 30.94 -8.07 28.01
C GLY A 105 31.36 -8.82 29.27
N GLU A 106 31.74 -10.08 29.10
CA GLU A 106 32.70 -10.81 29.95
C GLU A 106 33.64 -11.66 29.10
#